data_AF-A0A0R2NK00-F1
#
_entry.id   AF-A0A0R2NK00-F1
#
_cell.length_a   1.000
_cell.length_b   1.000
_cell.length_c   1.000
_cell.angle_alpha   90.00
_cell.angle_beta   90.00
_cell.angle_gamma   90.00
#
_symmetry.space_group_name_H-M   'P 1'
#
loop_
_entity.id
_entity.type
_entity.pdbx_description
1 polymer ?
#
loop_
_entity_poly.entity_id
_entity_poly.type
_entity_poly.pdbx_seq_one_letter_code
_entity_poly.pdbx_strand_id
1 'polypeptide(L)'
;MAKQLSIVAPVSGTVMNIDQVSDSVFSQKLMGEGIGIEPTDGKIVAPVTGKVTLVAETKHAIGFKTADGAEVLMHLGIDTVELNGAPFEIDAKPDIEVQAGDSIGTMDLDAIKKAGKGVTVMVAVTNTADVLDSIEVKAGEHAAGEEAAVVTLKKVKEPVEADDPNEGKYDKLARQIVQDVGGADNTNSLIHCITRLRFYLKDKVKQMTKRLRILMALSTLCMLKVNIKLLLVLKLEMFTTQLSNN
;
A
#
# COMPACT_ATOMS: atom_id res chain seq x y z
N MET A 1 -7.03 22.21 -10.72
CA MET A 1 -7.79 21.06 -11.30
C MET A 1 -7.53 19.83 -10.43
N ALA A 2 -8.42 18.83 -10.42
CA ALA A 2 -8.10 17.56 -9.75
C ALA A 2 -6.95 16.89 -10.50
N LYS A 3 -6.00 16.30 -9.79
CA LYS A 3 -4.83 15.69 -10.40
C LYS A 3 -5.19 14.27 -10.83
N GLN A 4 -4.83 13.89 -12.05
CA GLN A 4 -5.12 12.57 -12.60
C GLN A 4 -3.83 11.78 -12.77
N LEU A 5 -3.89 10.50 -12.43
CA LEU A 5 -2.85 9.51 -12.68
C LEU A 5 -3.43 8.47 -13.64
N SER A 6 -2.79 8.28 -14.78
CA SER A 6 -3.11 7.20 -15.71
C SER A 6 -2.39 5.92 -15.28
N ILE A 7 -3.12 4.82 -15.20
CA ILE A 7 -2.59 3.47 -15.02
C ILE A 7 -2.74 2.75 -16.36
N VAL A 8 -1.62 2.31 -16.92
CA VAL A 8 -1.60 1.49 -18.14
C VAL A 8 -1.67 0.00 -17.80
N ALA A 9 -2.18 -0.81 -18.72
CA ALA A 9 -2.17 -2.26 -18.60
C ALA A 9 -0.71 -2.76 -18.54
N PRO A 10 -0.29 -3.43 -17.45
CA PRO A 10 1.09 -3.93 -17.34
C PRO A 10 1.37 -5.14 -18.23
N VAL A 11 0.33 -5.78 -18.76
CA VAL A 11 0.37 -6.95 -19.65
C VAL A 11 -0.78 -6.80 -20.66
N SER A 12 -0.66 -7.39 -21.85
CA SER A 12 -1.78 -7.45 -22.78
C SER A 12 -2.84 -8.42 -22.25
N GLY A 13 -4.12 -8.09 -22.41
CA GLY A 13 -5.21 -9.00 -22.06
C GLY A 13 -6.51 -8.31 -21.64
N THR A 14 -7.35 -9.04 -20.92
CA THR A 14 -8.68 -8.57 -20.53
C THR A 14 -8.63 -7.87 -19.17
N VAL A 15 -8.79 -6.54 -19.16
CA VAL A 15 -8.90 -5.71 -17.96
C VAL A 15 -10.27 -5.88 -17.30
N MET A 16 -10.28 -6.01 -15.98
CA MET A 16 -11.46 -6.11 -15.14
C MET A 16 -11.33 -5.23 -13.89
N ASN A 17 -12.46 -4.95 -13.24
CA ASN A 17 -12.43 -4.28 -11.95
C ASN A 17 -11.75 -5.18 -10.91
N ILE A 18 -11.04 -4.58 -9.96
CA ILE A 18 -10.31 -5.35 -8.95
C ILE A 18 -11.22 -6.25 -8.11
N ASP A 19 -12.48 -5.88 -7.92
CA ASP A 19 -13.50 -6.66 -7.20
C ASP A 19 -13.99 -7.92 -7.95
N GLN A 20 -13.60 -8.07 -9.22
CA GLN A 20 -13.88 -9.25 -10.05
C GLN A 20 -12.74 -10.26 -10.04
N VAL A 21 -11.58 -9.92 -9.45
CA VAL A 21 -10.43 -10.82 -9.33
C VAL A 21 -10.76 -11.97 -8.36
N SER A 22 -10.25 -13.17 -8.64
CA SER A 22 -10.52 -14.36 -7.81
C SER A 22 -9.80 -14.36 -6.46
N ASP A 23 -8.73 -13.59 -6.33
CA ASP A 23 -8.03 -13.39 -5.06
C ASP A 23 -8.84 -12.49 -4.10
N SER A 24 -9.10 -13.01 -2.90
CA SER A 24 -9.94 -12.32 -1.91
C SER A 24 -9.30 -11.07 -1.29
N VAL A 25 -7.97 -11.00 -1.23
CA VAL A 25 -7.23 -9.86 -0.67
C VAL A 25 -7.34 -8.66 -1.62
N PHE A 26 -7.27 -8.90 -2.93
CA PHE A 26 -7.46 -7.87 -3.95
C PHE A 26 -8.94 -7.55 -4.19
N SER A 27 -9.82 -8.54 -4.33
CA SER A 27 -11.24 -8.29 -4.64
C SER A 27 -12.01 -7.60 -3.51
N GLN A 28 -11.62 -7.81 -2.26
CA GLN A 28 -12.14 -7.04 -1.12
C GLN A 28 -11.43 -5.71 -0.92
N LYS A 29 -10.51 -5.34 -1.82
CA LYS A 29 -9.76 -4.08 -1.83
C LYS A 29 -8.94 -3.86 -0.55
N LEU A 30 -8.51 -4.95 0.09
CA LEU A 30 -7.72 -4.88 1.33
C LEU A 30 -6.32 -4.32 1.05
N MET A 31 -5.79 -4.53 -0.16
CA MET A 31 -4.53 -3.95 -0.65
C MET A 31 -4.72 -2.60 -1.37
N GLY A 32 -5.95 -2.11 -1.48
CA GLY A 32 -6.27 -0.86 -2.18
C GLY A 32 -7.21 -1.02 -3.37
N GLU A 33 -7.59 0.10 -3.97
CA GLU A 33 -8.34 0.19 -5.22
C GLU A 33 -7.41 -0.05 -6.42
N GLY A 34 -7.95 -0.56 -7.53
CA GLY A 34 -7.11 -0.88 -8.68
C GLY A 34 -7.84 -1.65 -9.77
N ILE A 35 -7.07 -2.46 -10.51
CA ILE A 35 -7.53 -3.29 -11.63
C ILE A 35 -6.94 -4.70 -11.56
N GLY A 36 -7.65 -5.64 -12.17
CA GLY A 36 -7.13 -6.96 -12.54
C GLY A 36 -7.01 -7.08 -14.05
N ILE A 37 -6.07 -7.88 -14.54
CA ILE A 37 -5.87 -8.16 -15.96
C ILE A 37 -5.65 -9.66 -16.12
N GLU A 38 -6.47 -10.32 -16.94
CA GLU A 38 -6.21 -11.70 -17.36
C GLU A 38 -5.29 -11.68 -18.59
N PRO A 39 -4.01 -12.09 -18.46
CA PRO A 39 -3.02 -11.88 -19.49
C PRO A 39 -3.19 -12.83 -20.69
N THR A 40 -2.96 -12.31 -21.89
CA THR A 40 -2.89 -13.08 -23.14
C THR A 40 -1.45 -13.38 -23.58
N ASP A 41 -0.48 -12.61 -23.09
CA ASP A 41 0.95 -12.80 -23.33
C ASP A 41 1.78 -12.64 -22.04
N GLY A 42 3.07 -12.96 -22.12
CA GLY A 42 3.99 -12.91 -20.99
C GLY A 42 4.79 -11.61 -20.86
N LYS A 43 4.56 -10.58 -21.68
CA LYS A 43 5.35 -9.35 -21.65
C LYS A 43 4.85 -8.45 -20.52
N ILE A 44 5.78 -7.93 -19.70
CA ILE A 44 5.47 -7.07 -18.57
C ILE A 44 6.04 -5.67 -18.80
N VAL A 45 5.20 -4.66 -18.63
CA VAL A 45 5.56 -3.25 -18.67
C VAL A 45 5.20 -2.54 -17.35
N ALA A 46 5.86 -1.43 -17.06
CA ALA A 46 5.55 -0.61 -15.90
C ALA A 46 4.13 0.00 -16.02
N PRO A 47 3.26 -0.15 -15.01
CA PRO A 47 1.89 0.34 -15.09
C PRO A 47 1.76 1.85 -14.88
N VAL A 48 2.80 2.51 -14.35
CA VAL A 48 2.82 3.95 -14.05
C VAL A 48 4.21 4.53 -14.23
N THR A 49 4.28 5.83 -14.52
CA THR A 49 5.54 6.59 -14.43
C THR A 49 5.88 6.87 -12.98
N GLY A 50 7.11 6.57 -12.57
CA GLY A 50 7.57 6.80 -11.21
C GLY A 50 8.86 6.07 -10.87
N LYS A 51 9.12 5.92 -9.58
CA LYS A 51 10.29 5.23 -9.05
C LYS A 51 9.92 3.82 -8.58
N VAL A 52 10.69 2.81 -8.95
CA VAL A 52 10.56 1.45 -8.41
C VAL A 52 11.03 1.47 -6.95
N THR A 53 10.15 1.14 -6.02
CA THR A 53 10.43 1.17 -4.57
C THR A 53 10.72 -0.20 -3.99
N LEU A 54 10.20 -1.26 -4.62
CA LEU A 54 10.32 -2.63 -4.16
C LEU A 54 10.32 -3.57 -5.36
N VAL A 55 11.16 -4.59 -5.32
CA VAL A 55 11.04 -5.79 -6.13
C VAL A 55 11.12 -6.96 -5.16
N ALA A 56 10.10 -7.80 -5.12
CA ALA A 56 10.09 -8.97 -4.23
C ALA A 56 11.24 -9.93 -4.59
N GLU A 57 11.76 -10.67 -3.60
CA GLU A 57 12.86 -11.63 -3.84
C GLU A 57 12.50 -12.68 -4.90
N THR A 58 11.24 -13.16 -4.87
CA THR A 58 10.70 -14.10 -5.87
C THR A 58 10.12 -13.39 -7.09
N LYS A 59 10.37 -12.09 -7.27
CA LYS A 59 10.04 -11.26 -8.45
C LYS A 59 8.56 -11.15 -8.85
N HIS A 60 7.65 -11.82 -8.16
CA HIS A 60 6.21 -11.81 -8.43
C HIS A 60 5.52 -10.47 -8.11
N ALA A 61 6.18 -9.55 -7.41
CA ALA A 61 5.58 -8.28 -7.00
C ALA A 61 6.58 -7.13 -7.12
N ILE A 62 6.09 -6.01 -7.66
CA ILE A 62 6.88 -4.80 -7.92
C ILE A 62 6.10 -3.59 -7.40
N GLY A 63 6.74 -2.80 -6.55
CA GLY A 63 6.19 -1.56 -6.00
C GLY A 63 6.73 -0.34 -6.74
N PHE A 64 5.86 0.63 -6.98
CA PHE A 64 6.15 1.90 -7.63
C PHE A 64 5.68 3.05 -6.76
N LYS A 65 6.37 4.18 -6.84
CA LYS A 65 5.95 5.44 -6.25
C LYS A 65 5.97 6.53 -7.31
N THR A 66 4.81 7.11 -7.56
CA THR A 66 4.66 8.23 -8.49
C THR A 66 5.15 9.53 -7.85
N ALA A 67 5.48 10.53 -8.68
CA ALA A 67 5.85 11.87 -8.22
C ALA A 67 4.73 12.53 -7.37
N ASP A 68 3.49 12.05 -7.54
CA ASP A 68 2.29 12.58 -6.90
C ASP A 68 1.98 11.89 -5.58
N GLY A 69 2.86 10.98 -5.14
CA GLY A 69 2.75 10.29 -3.87
C GLY A 69 1.85 9.06 -3.87
N ALA A 70 1.25 8.70 -5.00
CA ALA A 70 0.55 7.42 -5.12
C ALA A 70 1.56 6.27 -5.10
N GLU A 71 1.30 5.29 -4.23
CA GLU A 71 2.06 4.05 -4.12
C GLU A 71 1.27 2.95 -4.84
N VAL A 72 1.89 2.32 -5.83
CA VAL A 72 1.24 1.34 -6.72
C VAL A 72 1.97 0.02 -6.57
N LEU A 73 1.23 -1.05 -6.32
CA LEU A 73 1.73 -2.42 -6.28
C LEU A 73 1.22 -3.17 -7.50
N MET A 74 2.14 -3.73 -8.28
CA MET A 74 1.84 -4.70 -9.32
C MET A 74 2.18 -6.10 -8.80
N HIS A 75 1.22 -7.01 -8.83
CA HIS A 75 1.35 -8.39 -8.40
C HIS A 75 1.05 -9.34 -9.58
N LEU A 76 1.98 -10.24 -9.87
CA LEU A 76 1.99 -11.09 -11.05
C LEU A 76 1.44 -12.48 -10.72
N GLY A 77 0.18 -12.75 -11.06
CA GLY A 77 -0.49 -14.00 -10.76
C GLY A 77 -0.96 -14.11 -9.30
N ILE A 78 -1.57 -15.24 -8.95
CA ILE A 78 -2.11 -15.54 -7.61
C ILE A 78 -1.30 -16.68 -6.99
N ASP A 79 -0.87 -16.50 -5.74
CA ASP A 79 0.01 -17.43 -5.00
C ASP A 79 1.32 -17.80 -5.71
N THR A 80 1.80 -16.94 -6.61
CA THR A 80 3.01 -17.15 -7.42
C THR A 80 4.30 -16.97 -6.64
N VAL A 81 4.24 -16.42 -5.42
CA VAL A 81 5.36 -16.38 -4.46
C VAL A 81 5.92 -17.78 -4.20
N GLU A 82 5.08 -18.81 -4.21
CA GLU A 82 5.45 -20.22 -4.00
C GLU A 82 6.32 -20.80 -5.12
N LEU A 83 6.37 -20.14 -6.29
CA LEU A 83 7.14 -20.57 -7.45
C LEU A 83 8.60 -20.11 -7.40
N ASN A 84 9.02 -19.45 -6.30
CA ASN A 84 10.41 -19.06 -6.01
C ASN A 84 11.10 -18.27 -7.15
N GLY A 85 10.32 -17.48 -7.90
CA GLY A 85 10.83 -16.65 -8.98
C GLY A 85 11.12 -17.37 -10.30
N ALA A 86 10.93 -18.69 -10.38
CA ALA A 86 11.23 -19.46 -11.59
C ALA A 86 10.48 -19.00 -12.85
N PRO A 87 9.20 -18.58 -12.80
CA PRO A 87 8.48 -18.13 -13.98
C PRO A 87 8.79 -16.70 -14.42
N PHE A 88 9.62 -15.96 -13.67
CA PHE A 88 9.75 -14.50 -13.81
C PHE A 88 11.18 -14.07 -14.17
N GLU A 89 11.30 -13.38 -15.30
CA GLU A 89 12.51 -12.67 -15.70
C GLU A 89 12.23 -11.17 -15.60
N ILE A 90 12.59 -10.57 -14.46
CA ILE A 90 12.39 -9.14 -14.19
C ILE A 90 13.72 -8.40 -14.26
N ASP A 91 13.76 -7.36 -15.09
CA ASP A 91 14.93 -6.49 -15.31
C ASP A 91 14.94 -5.29 -14.34
N ALA A 92 13.76 -4.90 -13.85
CA ALA A 92 13.61 -3.79 -12.93
C ALA A 92 14.32 -4.05 -11.60
N LYS A 93 14.92 -3.00 -11.05
CA LYS A 93 15.62 -3.01 -9.75
C LYS A 93 15.04 -1.91 -8.87
N PRO A 94 15.11 -2.05 -7.53
CA PRO A 94 14.79 -0.94 -6.64
C PRO A 94 15.61 0.31 -6.98
N ASP A 95 15.01 1.45 -6.71
CA ASP A 95 15.56 2.78 -6.86
C ASP A 95 15.75 3.34 -8.29
N ILE A 96 15.31 2.62 -9.33
CA ILE A 96 15.30 3.15 -10.70
C ILE A 96 14.02 3.93 -11.00
N GLU A 97 14.11 4.90 -11.91
CA GLU A 97 12.94 5.56 -12.51
C GLU A 97 12.48 4.80 -13.76
N VAL A 98 11.17 4.76 -13.97
CA VAL A 98 10.50 4.14 -15.13
C VAL A 98 9.39 5.05 -15.64
N GLN A 99 9.10 4.96 -16.93
CA GLN A 99 7.91 5.52 -17.54
C GLN A 99 6.83 4.45 -17.67
N ALA A 100 5.56 4.87 -17.62
CA ALA A 100 4.45 3.97 -17.94
C ALA A 100 4.65 3.35 -19.33
N GLY A 101 4.55 2.03 -19.43
CA GLY A 101 4.77 1.27 -20.65
C GLY A 101 6.22 0.82 -20.88
N ASP A 102 7.20 1.24 -20.05
CA ASP A 102 8.57 0.73 -20.14
C ASP A 102 8.59 -0.78 -19.88
N SER A 103 9.35 -1.53 -20.69
CA SER A 103 9.54 -2.97 -20.50
C SER A 103 10.29 -3.24 -19.20
N ILE A 104 9.73 -4.07 -18.33
CA ILE A 104 10.33 -4.41 -17.02
C ILE A 104 10.57 -5.91 -16.83
N GLY A 105 10.11 -6.74 -17.77
CA GLY A 105 10.43 -8.16 -17.77
C GLY A 105 9.41 -9.02 -18.50
N THR A 106 9.45 -10.32 -18.22
CA THR A 106 8.52 -11.32 -18.74
C THR A 106 8.09 -12.34 -17.69
N MET A 107 6.92 -12.96 -17.90
CA MET A 107 6.43 -14.10 -17.14
C MET A 107 6.04 -15.27 -18.04
N ASP A 108 6.36 -16.49 -17.60
CA ASP A 108 5.93 -17.73 -18.24
C ASP A 108 4.53 -18.14 -17.74
N LEU A 109 3.50 -17.78 -18.52
CA LEU A 109 2.10 -18.10 -18.22
C LEU A 109 1.85 -19.61 -18.14
N ASP A 110 2.51 -20.39 -18.99
CA ASP A 110 2.32 -21.83 -19.05
C ASP A 110 2.91 -22.52 -17.83
N ALA A 111 4.08 -22.07 -17.37
CA ALA A 111 4.68 -22.55 -16.13
C ALA A 111 3.79 -22.26 -14.91
N ILE A 112 3.23 -21.04 -14.83
CA ILE A 112 2.32 -20.66 -13.74
C ILE A 112 1.06 -21.54 -13.75
N LYS A 113 0.44 -21.73 -14.93
CA LYS A 113 -0.75 -22.58 -15.10
C LYS A 113 -0.45 -24.06 -14.77
N LYS A 114 0.69 -24.59 -15.21
CA LYS A 114 1.13 -25.97 -14.91
C LYS A 114 1.34 -26.20 -13.42
N ALA A 115 1.74 -25.17 -12.68
CA ALA A 115 1.86 -25.21 -11.23
C ALA A 115 0.51 -25.06 -10.49
N GLY A 116 -0.62 -24.94 -11.20
CA GLY A 116 -1.95 -24.80 -10.61
C GLY A 116 -2.21 -23.42 -10.00
N LYS A 117 -1.48 -22.40 -10.44
CA LYS A 117 -1.58 -21.02 -9.94
C LYS A 117 -2.35 -20.13 -10.92
N GLY A 118 -2.96 -19.07 -10.39
CA GLY A 118 -3.65 -18.07 -11.21
C GLY A 118 -2.66 -17.16 -11.93
N VAL A 119 -2.96 -16.77 -13.18
CA VAL A 119 -2.11 -15.86 -13.97
C VAL A 119 -2.60 -14.41 -13.95
N THR A 120 -3.78 -14.14 -13.40
CA THR A 120 -4.34 -12.79 -13.30
C THR A 120 -3.33 -11.84 -12.65
N VAL A 121 -3.02 -10.74 -13.34
CA VAL A 121 -2.13 -9.69 -12.85
C VAL A 121 -2.97 -8.62 -12.17
N MET A 122 -2.58 -8.20 -10.97
CA MET A 122 -3.29 -7.17 -10.20
C MET A 122 -2.42 -5.93 -10.07
N VAL A 123 -3.03 -4.76 -10.27
CA VAL A 123 -2.41 -3.46 -10.01
C VAL A 123 -3.28 -2.71 -9.00
N ALA A 124 -2.72 -2.38 -7.84
CA ALA A 124 -3.45 -1.72 -6.75
C ALA A 124 -2.72 -0.48 -6.23
N VAL A 125 -3.47 0.57 -5.91
CA VAL A 125 -2.96 1.77 -5.22
C VAL A 125 -3.00 1.52 -3.72
N THR A 126 -1.86 1.22 -3.11
CA THR A 126 -1.80 0.70 -1.73
C THR A 126 -2.13 1.74 -0.67
N ASN A 127 -1.88 3.03 -0.95
CA ASN A 127 -2.23 4.15 -0.09
C ASN A 127 -3.55 4.85 -0.51
N THR A 128 -4.49 4.10 -1.10
CA THR A 128 -5.81 4.56 -1.57
C THR A 128 -6.48 5.55 -0.60
N ALA A 129 -6.53 5.22 0.69
CA ALA A 129 -7.22 6.05 1.68
C ALA A 129 -6.66 7.48 1.77
N ASP A 130 -5.36 7.65 1.51
CA ASP A 130 -4.67 8.93 1.61
C ASP A 130 -4.69 9.69 0.27
N VAL A 131 -4.55 9.00 -0.87
CA VAL A 131 -4.31 9.66 -2.16
C VAL A 131 -5.47 9.59 -3.16
N LEU A 132 -6.36 8.60 -3.06
CA LEU A 132 -7.33 8.32 -4.13
C LEU A 132 -8.70 8.92 -3.80
N ASP A 133 -9.27 9.67 -4.75
CA ASP A 133 -10.64 10.21 -4.69
C ASP A 133 -11.60 9.28 -5.43
N SER A 134 -11.28 8.94 -6.68
CA SER A 134 -12.01 7.96 -7.49
C SER A 134 -11.06 7.23 -8.46
N ILE A 135 -11.53 6.09 -8.97
CA ILE A 135 -10.90 5.35 -10.05
C ILE A 135 -11.96 5.03 -11.11
N GLU A 136 -11.62 5.26 -12.37
CA GLU A 136 -12.43 4.87 -13.52
C GLU A 136 -11.67 3.77 -14.27
N VAL A 137 -12.25 2.57 -14.30
CA VAL A 137 -11.65 1.40 -14.96
C VAL A 137 -12.20 1.28 -16.38
N LYS A 138 -11.30 1.15 -17.35
CA LYS A 138 -11.64 0.81 -18.73
C LYS A 138 -11.54 -0.71 -18.86
N ALA A 139 -12.68 -1.38 -18.66
CA ALA A 139 -12.74 -2.83 -18.78
C ALA A 139 -12.79 -3.28 -20.25
N GLY A 140 -12.24 -4.44 -20.55
CA GLY A 140 -12.18 -5.00 -21.90
C GLY A 140 -10.76 -5.39 -22.33
N GLU A 141 -10.55 -5.59 -23.61
CA GLU A 141 -9.24 -5.93 -24.18
C GLU A 141 -8.35 -4.69 -24.24
N HIS A 142 -7.14 -4.80 -23.70
CA HIS A 142 -6.10 -3.77 -23.75
C HIS A 142 -4.75 -4.38 -24.16
N ALA A 143 -3.98 -3.65 -24.96
CA ALA A 143 -2.58 -4.00 -25.19
C ALA A 143 -1.70 -3.55 -24.01
N ALA A 144 -0.58 -4.23 -23.76
CA ALA A 144 0.40 -3.78 -22.77
C ALA A 144 0.84 -2.32 -23.05
N GLY A 145 0.75 -1.46 -22.04
CA GLY A 145 1.05 -0.03 -22.14
C GLY A 145 -0.13 0.85 -22.55
N GLU A 146 -1.28 0.29 -22.88
CA GLU A 146 -2.52 1.05 -23.13
C GLU A 146 -3.18 1.48 -21.81
N GLU A 147 -3.79 2.66 -21.77
CA GLU A 147 -4.48 3.17 -20.57
C GLU A 147 -5.65 2.25 -20.17
N ALA A 148 -5.56 1.67 -18.98
CA ALA A 148 -6.54 0.72 -18.43
C ALA A 148 -7.37 1.31 -17.28
N ALA A 149 -6.85 2.32 -16.60
CA ALA A 149 -7.62 3.06 -15.60
C ALA A 149 -7.12 4.50 -15.44
N VAL A 150 -8.04 5.39 -15.05
CA VAL A 150 -7.73 6.77 -14.66
C VAL A 150 -8.05 6.93 -13.19
N VAL A 151 -7.04 7.28 -12.40
CA VAL A 151 -7.18 7.57 -10.98
C VAL A 151 -7.27 9.08 -10.79
N THR A 152 -8.36 9.54 -10.18
CA THR A 152 -8.44 10.92 -9.69
C THR A 152 -7.85 10.97 -8.29
N LEU A 153 -6.77 11.71 -8.14
CA LEU A 153 -6.11 11.90 -6.86
C LEU A 153 -6.86 12.96 -6.05
N LYS A 154 -7.00 12.71 -4.75
CA LYS A 154 -7.42 13.71 -3.77
C LYS A 154 -6.51 14.92 -3.94
N LYS A 155 -7.09 16.11 -3.78
CA LYS A 155 -6.28 17.30 -3.52
C LYS A 155 -5.44 16.99 -2.28
N VAL A 156 -4.14 16.87 -2.48
CA VAL A 156 -3.18 16.79 -1.38
C VAL A 156 -3.54 17.96 -0.47
N LYS A 157 -4.01 17.67 0.76
CA LYS A 157 -3.83 18.66 1.83
C LYS A 157 -2.33 18.84 1.85
N GLU A 158 -1.86 20.01 1.43
CA GLU A 158 -0.45 20.39 1.55
C GLU A 158 0.08 19.83 2.86
N PRO A 159 1.32 19.28 2.89
CA PRO A 159 1.91 18.86 4.14
C PRO A 159 1.67 20.02 5.09
N VAL A 160 0.92 19.79 6.17
CA VAL A 160 0.52 20.88 7.06
C VAL A 160 1.84 21.44 7.54
N GLU A 161 2.26 22.59 7.00
CA GLU A 161 3.52 23.22 7.37
C GLU A 161 3.54 23.23 8.88
N ALA A 162 4.62 22.71 9.46
CA ALA A 162 4.77 22.72 10.90
C ALA A 162 4.46 24.15 11.35
N ASP A 163 3.47 24.30 12.25
CA ASP A 163 3.10 25.64 12.74
C ASP A 163 4.26 26.23 13.58
N ASP A 164 5.27 25.41 13.85
CA ASP A 164 6.51 25.68 14.54
C ASP A 164 7.71 25.17 13.72
N PRO A 165 8.72 26.01 13.39
CA PRO A 165 9.95 25.59 12.70
C PRO A 165 10.81 24.57 13.47
N ASN A 166 10.47 24.23 14.73
CA ASN A 166 11.09 23.15 15.51
C ASN A 166 10.27 21.85 15.58
N GLU A 167 9.12 21.77 14.89
CA GLU A 167 8.28 20.56 14.92
C GLU A 167 8.89 19.44 14.06
N GLY A 168 9.12 18.28 14.67
CA GLY A 168 9.55 17.08 13.99
C GLY A 168 8.51 16.55 13.01
N LYS A 169 8.97 15.86 11.96
CA LYS A 169 8.17 15.25 10.89
C LYS A 169 6.95 14.44 11.35
N TYR A 170 6.95 13.95 12.59
CA TYR A 170 5.90 13.09 13.14
C TYR A 170 5.11 13.73 14.27
N ASP A 171 5.38 14.98 14.64
CA ASP A 171 4.83 15.61 15.85
C ASP A 171 3.32 15.83 15.74
N LYS A 172 2.81 16.18 14.55
CA LYS A 172 1.36 16.26 14.29
C LYS A 172 0.68 14.89 14.39
N LEU A 173 1.31 13.85 13.85
CA LEU A 173 0.81 12.47 13.97
C LEU A 173 0.83 11.99 15.42
N ALA A 174 1.90 12.32 16.16
CA ALA A 174 2.06 12.02 17.57
C ALA A 174 0.96 12.64 18.43
N ARG A 175 0.71 13.95 18.26
CA ARG A 175 -0.38 14.67 18.93
C ARG A 175 -1.74 14.04 18.61
N GLN A 176 -1.97 13.70 17.33
CA GLN A 176 -3.22 13.07 16.92
C GLN A 176 -3.41 11.69 17.56
N ILE A 177 -2.37 10.86 17.62
CA ILE A 177 -2.43 9.55 18.29
C ILE A 177 -2.75 9.73 19.78
N VAL A 178 -2.10 10.68 20.45
CA VAL A 178 -2.36 11.00 21.87
C VAL A 178 -3.81 11.48 22.07
N GLN A 179 -4.33 12.33 21.18
CA GLN A 179 -5.73 12.77 21.23
C GLN A 179 -6.71 11.62 20.99
N ASP A 180 -6.45 10.77 19.99
CA ASP A 180 -7.31 9.65 19.63
C ASP A 180 -7.41 8.61 20.76
N VAL A 181 -6.34 8.42 21.55
CA VAL A 181 -6.38 7.55 22.75
C VAL A 181 -7.00 8.23 23.97
N GLY A 182 -7.45 9.48 23.87
CA GLY A 182 -8.13 10.22 24.95
C GLY A 182 -7.22 11.14 25.78
N GLY A 183 -6.05 11.49 25.27
CA GLY A 183 -5.11 12.40 25.91
C GLY A 183 -4.27 11.75 27.03
N ALA A 184 -3.44 12.57 27.69
CA ALA A 184 -2.65 12.14 28.85
C ALA A 184 -3.54 11.62 29.99
N ASP A 185 -4.71 12.24 30.17
CA ASP A 185 -5.67 11.86 31.23
C ASP A 185 -6.17 10.43 31.10
N ASN A 186 -6.30 9.92 29.87
CA ASN A 186 -6.74 8.55 29.61
C ASN A 186 -5.59 7.54 29.51
N THR A 187 -4.34 7.96 29.68
CA THR A 187 -3.16 7.08 29.61
C THR A 187 -2.70 6.75 31.03
N ASN A 188 -2.73 5.48 31.41
CA ASN A 188 -2.23 4.97 32.68
C ASN A 188 -0.71 4.78 32.66
N SER A 189 -0.18 4.20 31.58
CA SER A 189 1.27 4.04 31.41
C SER A 189 1.67 3.82 29.94
N LEU A 190 2.94 4.11 29.65
CA LEU A 190 3.56 4.00 28.35
C LEU A 190 4.79 3.10 28.47
N ILE A 191 4.85 2.05 27.65
CA ILE A 191 6.01 1.16 27.59
C ILE A 191 6.51 1.12 26.15
N HIS A 192 7.83 1.24 25.99
CA HIS A 192 8.43 1.34 24.68
C HIS A 192 9.63 0.39 24.54
N CYS A 193 9.79 -0.22 23.36
CA CYS A 193 11.00 -0.90 22.94
C CYS A 193 11.36 -0.48 21.51
N ILE A 194 12.50 -0.95 20.98
CA ILE A 194 13.05 -0.54 19.68
C ILE A 194 12.02 -0.58 18.54
N THR A 195 11.05 -1.50 18.59
CA THR A 195 10.09 -1.71 17.49
C THR A 195 8.62 -1.45 17.85
N ARG A 196 8.29 -1.09 19.11
CA ARG A 196 6.89 -0.98 19.57
C ARG A 196 6.69 0.07 20.65
N LEU A 197 5.56 0.76 20.58
CA LEU A 197 5.05 1.65 21.61
C LEU A 197 3.70 1.13 22.12
N ARG A 198 3.60 0.86 23.42
CA ARG A 198 2.39 0.33 24.06
C ARG A 198 1.79 1.34 25.00
N PHE A 199 0.50 1.61 24.82
CA PHE A 199 -0.32 2.43 25.71
C PHE A 199 -1.17 1.53 26.61
N TYR A 200 -1.16 1.80 27.91
CA TYR A 200 -2.14 1.29 28.85
C TYR A 200 -3.12 2.41 29.14
N LEU A 201 -4.40 2.23 28.83
CA LEU A 201 -5.42 3.27 28.95
C LEU A 201 -6.32 3.02 30.17
N LYS A 202 -6.84 4.09 30.77
CA LYS A 202 -7.75 4.02 31.93
C LYS A 202 -9.15 3.56 31.50
N ASP A 203 -9.67 4.18 30.45
CA ASP A 203 -10.97 3.87 29.86
C ASP A 203 -10.85 3.39 28.41
N LYS A 204 -11.89 2.69 27.93
CA LYS A 204 -11.99 2.28 26.53
C LYS A 204 -11.96 3.53 25.64
N VAL A 205 -11.25 3.43 24.51
CA VAL A 205 -11.04 4.52 23.55
C VAL A 205 -12.37 5.18 23.17
N LYS A 206 -12.48 6.49 23.42
CA LYS A 206 -13.72 7.27 23.28
C LYS A 206 -14.19 7.37 21.82
N GLN A 207 -13.27 7.27 20.85
CA GLN A 207 -13.57 7.15 19.43
C GLN A 207 -12.54 6.24 18.75
N MET A 208 -13.01 5.10 18.22
CA MET A 208 -12.17 4.20 17.46
C MET A 208 -12.27 4.55 15.98
N THR A 209 -11.48 5.53 15.53
CA THR A 209 -11.40 5.93 14.11
C THR A 209 -10.95 4.75 13.25
N LYS A 210 -11.48 4.63 12.02
CA LYS A 210 -11.14 3.56 11.05
C LYS A 210 -9.62 3.33 10.88
N ARG A 211 -8.81 4.39 11.03
CA ARG A 211 -7.34 4.35 11.01
C ARG A 211 -6.71 3.50 12.13
N LEU A 212 -7.26 3.51 13.35
CA LEU A 212 -6.74 2.71 14.47
C LEU A 212 -6.98 1.20 14.27
N ARG A 213 -8.01 0.81 13.50
CA ARG A 213 -8.29 -0.60 13.19
C ARG A 213 -7.27 -1.20 12.22
N ILE A 214 -6.80 -0.43 11.26
CA ILE A 214 -5.79 -0.88 10.27
C ILE A 214 -4.44 -1.11 10.95
N LEU A 215 -4.08 -0.26 11.92
CA LEU A 215 -2.83 -0.40 12.67
C LEU A 215 -2.84 -1.60 13.65
N MET A 216 -4.02 -2.12 14.02
CA MET A 216 -4.16 -3.37 14.78
C MET A 216 -4.21 -4.64 13.91
N ALA A 217 -4.52 -4.53 12.61
CA ALA A 217 -4.67 -5.69 11.72
C ALA A 217 -3.32 -6.35 11.36
N LEU A 218 -2.20 -5.65 11.54
CA LEU A 218 -0.85 -6.17 11.27
C LEU A 218 -0.25 -7.02 12.43
N SER A 219 -1.01 -7.36 13.47
CA SER A 219 -0.54 -8.18 14.59
C SER A 219 -1.49 -9.32 14.97
N THR A 220 -1.93 -10.08 13.98
CA THR A 220 -2.94 -11.16 14.04
C THR A 220 -2.93 -11.98 15.35
N LEU A 221 -4.14 -12.31 15.82
CA LEU A 221 -4.44 -13.45 16.71
C LEU A 221 -3.83 -13.42 18.13
N CYS A 222 -4.54 -12.81 19.09
CA CYS A 222 -4.53 -13.28 20.49
C CYS A 222 -5.75 -12.71 21.25
N MET A 223 -6.72 -13.56 21.59
CA MET A 223 -7.77 -13.23 22.54
C MET A 223 -7.18 -13.17 23.96
N LEU A 224 -7.41 -12.07 24.69
CA LEU A 224 -7.99 -11.99 26.04
C LEU A 224 -7.62 -10.63 26.69
N LYS A 225 -8.66 -9.93 27.19
CA LYS A 225 -8.64 -8.75 28.08
C LYS A 225 -7.74 -7.57 27.62
N VAL A 226 -8.42 -6.60 26.99
CA VAL A 226 -8.02 -5.19 26.72
C VAL A 226 -6.50 -4.96 26.71
N ASN A 227 -5.86 -5.19 25.57
CA ASN A 227 -4.49 -4.78 25.30
C ASN A 227 -4.41 -4.28 23.85
N ILE A 228 -4.26 -2.97 23.67
CA ILE A 228 -4.06 -2.36 22.35
C ILE A 228 -2.54 -2.29 22.10
N LYS A 229 -2.06 -3.04 21.11
CA LYS A 229 -0.64 -3.13 20.76
C LYS A 229 -0.43 -2.38 19.44
N LEU A 230 0.08 -1.14 19.52
CA LEU A 230 0.36 -0.32 18.35
C LEU A 230 1.81 -0.51 17.91
N LEU A 231 2.03 -0.91 16.67
CA LEU A 231 3.37 -1.03 16.08
C LEU A 231 3.71 0.32 15.41
N LEU A 232 4.55 1.14 16.04
CA LEU A 232 5.18 2.28 15.38
C LEU A 232 6.70 2.08 15.45
N VAL A 233 7.30 1.70 14.33
CA VAL A 233 8.76 1.68 14.17
C VAL A 233 9.14 3.02 13.55
N LEU A 234 9.62 3.96 14.38
CA LEU A 234 10.64 4.97 14.07
C LEU A 234 10.73 5.99 15.22
N LYS A 235 11.91 6.03 15.86
CA LYS A 235 12.45 7.05 16.79
C LYS A 235 11.70 7.33 18.09
N LEU A 236 12.08 6.56 19.11
CA LEU A 236 11.62 6.64 20.49
C LEU A 236 12.14 7.83 21.32
N GLU A 237 13.15 8.57 20.88
CA GLU A 237 13.82 9.55 21.77
C GLU A 237 13.11 10.91 21.88
N MET A 238 12.13 11.21 21.02
CA MET A 238 11.46 12.53 21.00
C MET A 238 10.17 12.59 21.84
N PHE A 239 9.55 11.44 22.13
CA PHE A 239 8.25 11.39 22.80
C PHE A 239 8.32 11.59 24.32
N THR A 240 9.44 11.23 24.95
CA THR A 240 9.62 11.34 26.40
C THR A 240 9.78 12.80 26.86
N THR A 241 10.30 13.67 26.00
CA THR A 241 10.53 15.09 26.33
C THR A 241 9.22 15.90 26.43
N GLN A 242 8.18 15.54 25.67
CA GLN A 242 6.90 16.26 25.69
C GLN A 242 5.99 15.89 26.88
N LEU A 243 6.19 14.72 27.50
CA LEU A 243 5.39 14.28 28.66
C LEU A 243 5.96 14.74 30.01
N SER A 244 7.19 15.25 30.07
CA SER A 244 7.80 15.78 31.30
C SER A 244 7.45 17.24 31.58
N ASN A 245 6.86 17.95 30.61
CA ASN A 245 6.57 19.39 30.69
C ASN A 245 5.08 19.72 30.83
N ASN A 246 4.24 18.74 31.19
CA ASN A 246 2.83 18.94 31.50
C ASN A 246 2.43 18.16 32.76
#